data_AF-A0A838B8I2-F1
#
_entry.id   AF-A0A838B8I2-F1
#
_cell.length_a   1.000
_cell.length_b   1.000
_cell.length_c   1.000
_cell.angle_alpha   90.00
_cell.angle_beta   90.00
_cell.angle_gamma   90.00
#
_symmetry.space_group_name_H-M   'P 1'
#
loop_
_entity.id
_entity.type
_entity.pdbx_description
1 polymer ?
#
loop_
_entity_poly.entity_id
_entity_poly.type
_entity_poly.pdbx_seq_one_letter_code
_entity_poly.pdbx_strand_id
1 'polypeptide(L)'
;MLATIVAMFALPARSETLPIDPVAQESPVWCWIAVTEMLMKHYDVPNANGGGDYQCGIVGTIAFGTRAQMCVSNCALCQVPAGSAQTLVEAIEAYPKRVRALLGLNADDVSATHRARALTEDEVVEEIDDGNPMIAGISPSGGSPGVSQHVALIVGYDDDGATLIVNDPFPFDPSHNPYLAAGANELEPGQYEISRTTYKSALRWRETILVKSSAPGEDTQSPPHFCCTAAGRLGPYPNDGSTLSGGACFGTNAFGIAFQGTACL
;
A
#
# COMPACT_ATOMS: atom_id res chain seq x y z
N MET A 1 41.59 33.77 -18.26
CA MET A 1 40.46 32.81 -18.32
C MET A 1 40.27 32.26 -16.92
N LEU A 2 39.22 32.69 -16.21
CA LEU A 2 38.82 32.03 -14.96
C LEU A 2 37.91 30.86 -15.34
N ALA A 3 38.31 29.64 -14.96
CA ALA A 3 37.46 28.47 -15.05
C ALA A 3 36.54 28.45 -13.83
N THR A 4 35.24 28.65 -14.05
CA THR A 4 34.22 28.45 -13.02
C THR A 4 34.05 26.95 -12.80
N ILE A 5 34.47 26.47 -11.63
CA ILE A 5 34.17 25.11 -11.18
C ILE A 5 32.76 25.15 -10.60
N VAL A 6 31.80 24.52 -11.29
CA VAL A 6 30.47 24.26 -10.74
C VAL A 6 30.56 22.92 -9.99
N ALA A 7 30.51 22.99 -8.66
CA ALA A 7 30.36 21.79 -7.84
C ALA A 7 28.91 21.30 -7.98
N MET A 8 28.72 20.14 -8.62
CA MET A 8 27.46 19.41 -8.57
C MET A 8 27.35 18.73 -7.21
N PHE A 9 26.47 19.25 -6.35
CA PHE A 9 26.09 18.56 -5.12
C PHE A 9 25.00 17.54 -5.47
N ALA A 10 25.28 16.26 -5.26
CA ALA A 10 24.25 15.22 -5.30
C ALA A 10 23.33 15.44 -4.09
N LEU A 11 22.01 15.43 -4.33
CA LEU A 11 21.04 15.38 -3.24
C LEU A 11 21.17 14.02 -2.54
N PRO A 12 20.97 13.95 -1.21
CA PRO A 12 20.89 12.67 -0.52
C PRO A 12 19.68 11.87 -1.05
N ALA A 13 19.84 10.57 -1.19
CA ALA A 13 18.75 9.69 -1.56
C ALA A 13 17.66 9.71 -0.49
N ARG A 14 16.39 9.64 -0.91
CA ARG A 14 15.24 9.65 -0.01
C ARG A 14 14.94 8.26 0.53
N SER A 15 14.29 8.23 1.68
CA SER A 15 13.73 7.04 2.32
C SER A 15 12.51 7.43 3.14
N GLU A 16 11.54 6.51 3.21
CA GLU A 16 10.31 6.67 3.98
C GLU A 16 9.76 5.28 4.32
N THR A 17 9.26 5.11 5.55
CA THR A 17 8.61 3.87 5.99
C THR A 17 7.35 4.23 6.78
N LEU A 18 6.21 3.78 6.27
CA LEU A 18 4.93 3.95 6.95
C LEU A 18 4.91 3.14 8.25
N PRO A 19 4.33 3.67 9.34
CA PRO A 19 4.29 3.03 10.65
C PRO A 19 3.25 1.90 10.69
N ILE A 20 3.47 0.85 9.90
CA ILE A 20 2.58 -0.31 9.77
C ILE A 20 3.32 -1.54 10.28
N ASP A 21 2.89 -2.05 11.44
CA ASP A 21 3.46 -3.25 12.03
C ASP A 21 3.17 -4.49 11.17
N PRO A 22 4.11 -5.46 11.07
CA PRO A 22 3.86 -6.73 10.40
C PRO A 22 2.80 -7.55 11.15
N VAL A 23 1.89 -8.16 10.39
CA VAL A 23 0.83 -9.03 10.91
C VAL A 23 0.95 -10.42 10.30
N ALA A 24 1.11 -11.44 11.13
CA ALA A 24 1.12 -12.83 10.68
C ALA A 24 -0.29 -13.29 10.26
N GLN A 25 -0.39 -14.07 9.18
CA GLN A 25 -1.64 -14.70 8.78
C GLN A 25 -2.04 -15.82 9.76
N GLU A 26 -3.32 -15.86 10.14
CA GLU A 26 -3.83 -16.86 11.09
C GLU A 26 -4.18 -18.21 10.43
N SER A 27 -4.24 -18.24 9.10
CA SER A 27 -4.46 -19.45 8.29
C SER A 27 -3.49 -19.50 7.11
N PRO A 28 -3.09 -20.70 6.65
CA PRO A 28 -2.22 -20.86 5.47
C PRO A 28 -2.71 -20.20 4.17
N VAL A 29 -4.00 -19.87 4.05
CA VAL A 29 -4.59 -19.25 2.85
C VAL A 29 -5.01 -17.79 3.04
N TRP A 30 -4.65 -17.18 4.16
CA TRP A 30 -5.11 -15.86 4.60
C TRP A 30 -4.08 -14.74 4.46
N CYS A 31 -3.03 -14.93 3.64
CA CYS A 31 -2.09 -13.84 3.34
C CYS A 31 -2.80 -12.55 2.90
N TRP A 32 -3.84 -12.71 2.08
CA TRP A 32 -4.67 -11.61 1.59
C TRP A 32 -5.54 -10.95 2.68
N ILE A 33 -5.94 -11.69 3.72
CA ILE A 33 -6.69 -11.15 4.86
C ILE A 33 -5.76 -10.40 5.80
N ALA A 34 -4.56 -10.94 6.08
CA ALA A 34 -3.57 -10.31 6.93
C ALA A 34 -3.05 -8.99 6.34
N VAL A 35 -2.76 -8.93 5.02
CA VAL A 35 -2.43 -7.64 4.38
C VAL A 35 -3.61 -6.67 4.39
N THR A 36 -4.85 -7.18 4.30
CA THR A 36 -6.05 -6.35 4.44
C THR A 36 -6.15 -5.80 5.87
N GLU A 37 -5.86 -6.59 6.91
CA GLU A 37 -5.82 -6.09 8.30
C GLU A 37 -4.80 -4.96 8.46
N MET A 38 -3.58 -5.13 7.96
CA MET A 38 -2.54 -4.09 8.01
C MET A 38 -3.02 -2.79 7.35
N LEU A 39 -3.64 -2.89 6.16
CA LEU A 39 -4.23 -1.75 5.46
C LEU A 39 -5.36 -1.09 6.23
N MET A 40 -6.28 -1.88 6.78
CA MET A 40 -7.45 -1.34 7.47
C MET A 40 -7.05 -0.65 8.78
N LYS A 41 -6.04 -1.17 9.48
CA LYS A 41 -5.44 -0.49 10.64
C LYS A 41 -4.75 0.81 10.24
N HIS A 42 -3.98 0.80 9.14
CA HIS A 42 -3.33 2.01 8.62
C HIS A 42 -4.32 3.12 8.25
N TYR A 43 -5.47 2.75 7.71
CA TYR A 43 -6.54 3.69 7.34
C TYR A 43 -7.62 3.88 8.44
N ASP A 44 -7.31 3.52 9.69
CA ASP A 44 -8.21 3.68 10.84
C ASP A 44 -9.62 3.07 10.64
N VAL A 45 -9.75 2.08 9.75
CA VAL A 45 -10.98 1.32 9.58
C VAL A 45 -11.12 0.41 10.81
N PRO A 46 -12.29 0.34 11.46
CA PRO A 46 -12.43 -0.47 12.65
C PRO A 46 -12.62 -1.96 12.35
N ASN A 47 -12.32 -2.79 13.34
CA ASN A 47 -12.59 -4.22 13.29
C ASN A 47 -14.11 -4.49 13.37
N ALA A 48 -14.65 -5.27 12.43
CA ALA A 48 -16.04 -5.74 12.45
C ALA A 48 -16.32 -6.73 13.60
N ASN A 49 -15.29 -7.42 14.09
CA ASN A 49 -15.41 -8.43 15.13
C ASN A 49 -15.26 -7.80 16.52
N GLY A 50 -16.36 -7.77 17.27
CA GLY A 50 -16.37 -7.28 18.65
C GLY A 50 -15.51 -8.09 19.64
N GLY A 51 -15.03 -9.28 19.24
CA GLY A 51 -14.07 -10.09 19.99
C GLY A 51 -12.60 -9.66 19.80
N GLY A 52 -12.32 -8.67 18.94
CA GLY A 52 -10.98 -8.09 18.77
C GLY A 52 -10.12 -8.74 17.68
N ASP A 53 -10.53 -9.90 17.14
CA ASP A 53 -9.81 -10.60 16.08
C ASP A 53 -10.14 -10.01 14.71
N TYR A 54 -9.16 -9.34 14.10
CA TYR A 54 -9.34 -8.53 12.91
C TYR A 54 -9.48 -9.38 11.64
N GLN A 55 -8.69 -10.45 11.49
CA GLN A 55 -8.76 -11.36 10.34
C GLN A 55 -10.11 -12.08 10.31
N CYS A 56 -10.61 -12.49 11.47
CA CYS A 56 -11.95 -13.02 11.62
C CYS A 56 -13.04 -11.99 11.27
N GLY A 57 -12.85 -10.73 11.66
CA GLY A 57 -13.75 -9.63 11.27
C GLY A 57 -13.81 -9.43 9.76
N ILE A 58 -12.65 -9.41 9.11
CA ILE A 58 -12.54 -9.29 7.65
C ILE A 58 -13.22 -10.47 6.97
N VAL A 59 -12.80 -11.71 7.27
CA VAL A 59 -13.31 -12.90 6.58
C VAL A 59 -14.79 -13.15 6.85
N GLY A 60 -15.27 -12.88 8.07
CA GLY A 60 -16.68 -12.97 8.42
C GLY A 60 -17.54 -11.93 7.71
N THR A 61 -16.96 -10.78 7.38
CA THR A 61 -17.66 -9.69 6.68
C THR A 61 -17.71 -9.92 5.18
N ILE A 62 -16.65 -10.47 4.57
CA ILE A 62 -16.51 -10.57 3.10
C ILE A 62 -16.83 -11.95 2.54
N ALA A 63 -16.82 -13.02 3.35
CA ALA A 63 -17.25 -14.33 2.88
C ALA A 63 -18.73 -14.30 2.45
N PHE A 64 -19.06 -14.95 1.33
CA PHE A 64 -20.41 -14.99 0.77
C PHE A 64 -20.98 -16.42 0.73
N GLY A 65 -22.31 -16.52 0.56
CA GLY A 65 -23.02 -17.78 0.36
C GLY A 65 -22.96 -18.71 1.57
N THR A 66 -22.97 -20.02 1.35
CA THR A 66 -22.95 -21.03 2.42
C THR A 66 -21.68 -21.01 3.27
N ARG A 67 -20.58 -20.42 2.77
CA ARG A 67 -19.33 -20.24 3.52
C ARG A 67 -19.42 -19.08 4.50
N ALA A 68 -20.19 -18.03 4.21
CA ALA A 68 -20.37 -16.87 5.08
C ALA A 68 -20.80 -17.29 6.49
N GLN A 69 -21.78 -18.19 6.57
CA GLN A 69 -22.33 -18.63 7.85
C GLN A 69 -21.30 -19.42 8.69
N MET A 70 -20.40 -20.16 8.03
CA MET A 70 -19.28 -20.81 8.72
C MET A 70 -18.27 -19.77 9.22
N CYS A 71 -17.88 -18.82 8.38
CA CYS A 71 -16.88 -17.81 8.71
C CYS A 71 -17.33 -16.88 9.85
N VAL A 72 -18.61 -16.50 9.88
CA VAL A 72 -19.19 -15.66 10.96
C VAL A 72 -19.35 -16.44 12.27
N SER A 73 -19.60 -17.74 12.22
CA SER A 73 -19.81 -18.55 13.43
C SER A 73 -18.52 -19.12 14.02
N ASN A 74 -17.55 -19.47 13.17
CA ASN A 74 -16.23 -19.94 13.56
C ASN A 74 -15.22 -19.69 12.41
N CYS A 75 -14.59 -18.52 12.45
CA CYS A 75 -13.60 -18.11 11.45
C CYS A 75 -12.37 -19.04 11.37
N ALA A 76 -11.99 -19.74 12.44
CA ALA A 76 -10.86 -20.68 12.40
C ALA A 76 -11.09 -21.84 11.40
N LEU A 77 -12.36 -22.17 11.11
CA LEU A 77 -12.73 -23.17 10.11
C LEU A 77 -12.83 -22.59 8.68
N CYS A 78 -12.72 -21.27 8.53
CA CYS A 78 -12.97 -20.56 7.28
C CYS A 78 -11.72 -20.51 6.37
N GLN A 79 -11.41 -21.63 5.72
CA GLN A 79 -10.28 -21.72 4.79
C GLN A 79 -10.66 -21.16 3.40
N VAL A 80 -10.74 -19.83 3.28
CA VAL A 80 -11.11 -19.13 2.05
C VAL A 80 -9.91 -18.39 1.44
N PRO A 81 -9.34 -18.88 0.32
CA PRO A 81 -8.36 -18.12 -0.44
C PRO A 81 -9.04 -16.98 -1.23
N ALA A 82 -8.30 -15.91 -1.53
CA ALA A 82 -8.80 -14.85 -2.43
C ALA A 82 -9.14 -15.39 -3.83
N GLY A 83 -8.30 -16.31 -4.34
CA GLY A 83 -8.47 -16.93 -5.66
C GLY A 83 -8.11 -16.02 -6.85
N SER A 84 -8.23 -14.69 -6.73
CA SER A 84 -7.81 -13.73 -7.75
C SER A 84 -7.48 -12.36 -7.14
N ALA A 85 -6.70 -11.54 -7.87
CA ALA A 85 -6.45 -10.14 -7.51
C ALA A 85 -7.75 -9.31 -7.49
N GLN A 86 -8.70 -9.62 -8.38
CA GLN A 86 -10.00 -8.95 -8.43
C GLN A 86 -10.81 -9.19 -7.15
N THR A 87 -10.80 -10.42 -6.63
CA THR A 87 -11.46 -10.73 -5.34
C THR A 87 -10.86 -9.92 -4.19
N LEU A 88 -9.52 -9.74 -4.20
CA LEU A 88 -8.83 -8.94 -3.19
C LEU A 88 -9.20 -7.46 -3.29
N VAL A 89 -9.24 -6.89 -4.50
CA VAL A 89 -9.74 -5.52 -4.74
C VAL A 89 -11.16 -5.36 -4.20
N GLU A 90 -12.07 -6.26 -4.57
CA GLU A 90 -13.46 -6.23 -4.10
C GLU A 90 -13.57 -6.34 -2.57
N ALA A 91 -12.73 -7.16 -1.95
CA ALA A 91 -12.70 -7.30 -0.50
C ALA A 91 -12.23 -6.02 0.20
N ILE A 92 -11.15 -5.40 -0.29
CA ILE A 92 -10.60 -4.15 0.25
C ILE A 92 -11.65 -3.04 0.19
N GLU A 93 -12.35 -2.90 -0.93
CA GLU A 93 -13.36 -1.84 -1.10
C GLU A 93 -14.67 -2.14 -0.35
N ALA A 94 -15.04 -3.42 -0.21
CA ALA A 94 -16.30 -3.79 0.42
C ALA A 94 -16.22 -3.75 1.95
N TYR A 95 -15.06 -4.03 2.54
CA TYR A 95 -14.93 -4.16 3.99
C TYR A 95 -15.27 -2.86 4.75
N PRO A 96 -14.66 -1.69 4.45
CA PRO A 96 -15.00 -0.44 5.16
C PRO A 96 -16.49 -0.10 5.04
N LYS A 97 -17.07 -0.27 3.85
CA LYS A 97 -18.50 -0.02 3.60
C LYS A 97 -19.40 -0.88 4.49
N ARG A 98 -19.05 -2.15 4.68
CA ARG A 98 -19.81 -3.08 5.53
C ARG A 98 -19.61 -2.80 7.01
N VAL A 99 -18.38 -2.48 7.43
CA VAL A 99 -18.09 -2.07 8.80
C VAL A 99 -18.90 -0.84 9.19
N ARG A 100 -18.96 0.18 8.31
CA ARG A 100 -19.80 1.37 8.52
C ARG A 100 -21.27 1.01 8.70
N ALA A 101 -21.80 0.16 7.82
CA ALA A 101 -23.19 -0.27 7.91
C ALA A 101 -23.49 -1.08 9.19
N LEU A 102 -22.53 -1.92 9.63
CA LEU A 102 -22.67 -2.76 10.81
C LEU A 102 -22.58 -1.96 12.12
N LEU A 103 -21.63 -1.02 12.19
CA LEU A 103 -21.30 -0.28 13.41
C LEU A 103 -21.95 1.11 13.49
N GLY A 104 -22.59 1.58 12.42
CA GLY A 104 -23.18 2.92 12.35
C GLY A 104 -22.14 4.04 12.38
N LEU A 105 -20.97 3.80 11.78
CA LEU A 105 -19.82 4.71 11.80
C LEU A 105 -19.68 5.49 10.48
N ASN A 106 -19.11 6.68 10.58
CA ASN A 106 -18.51 7.38 9.44
C ASN A 106 -17.02 7.06 9.44
N ALA A 107 -16.57 6.32 8.43
CA ALA A 107 -15.16 5.99 8.21
C ALA A 107 -14.83 6.25 6.74
N ASP A 108 -13.56 6.47 6.46
CA ASP A 108 -13.03 6.68 5.13
C ASP A 108 -13.42 5.55 4.18
N ASP A 109 -13.61 5.92 2.91
CA ASP A 109 -13.72 4.97 1.83
C ASP A 109 -12.30 4.58 1.38
N VAL A 110 -12.07 3.27 1.31
CA VAL A 110 -10.84 2.71 0.76
C VAL A 110 -11.12 2.23 -0.65
N SER A 111 -10.29 2.66 -1.59
CA SER A 111 -10.33 2.27 -3.00
C SER A 111 -9.14 1.39 -3.34
N ALA A 112 -9.30 0.46 -4.28
CA ALA A 112 -8.22 -0.43 -4.69
C ALA A 112 -8.15 -0.56 -6.21
N THR A 113 -6.93 -0.48 -6.77
CA THR A 113 -6.71 -0.61 -8.21
C THR A 113 -5.64 -1.64 -8.52
N HIS A 114 -6.00 -2.64 -9.31
CA HIS A 114 -5.05 -3.65 -9.79
C HIS A 114 -4.17 -3.14 -10.94
N ARG A 115 -2.89 -3.48 -10.87
CA ARG A 115 -1.88 -3.29 -11.91
C ARG A 115 -1.24 -4.65 -12.17
N ALA A 116 -1.35 -5.15 -13.40
CA ALA A 116 -0.71 -6.40 -13.83
C ALA A 116 0.82 -6.25 -14.07
N ARG A 117 1.51 -5.53 -13.18
CA ARG A 117 2.96 -5.33 -13.16
C ARG A 117 3.46 -4.93 -11.78
N ALA A 118 4.75 -5.13 -11.56
CA ALA A 118 5.50 -4.42 -10.51
C ALA A 118 5.58 -2.91 -10.82
N LEU A 119 5.69 -2.09 -9.78
CA LEU A 119 5.90 -0.65 -9.90
C LEU A 119 7.35 -0.29 -10.18
N THR A 120 7.60 0.90 -10.73
CA THR A 120 8.93 1.53 -10.84
C THR A 120 9.42 2.04 -9.48
N GLU A 121 10.66 2.53 -9.41
CA GLU A 121 11.19 3.19 -8.21
C GLU A 121 10.39 4.45 -7.91
N ASP A 122 10.26 5.34 -8.91
CA ASP A 122 9.47 6.58 -8.80
C ASP A 122 8.03 6.33 -8.34
N GLU A 123 7.36 5.28 -8.84
CA GLU A 123 5.98 4.95 -8.46
C GLU A 123 5.87 4.42 -7.03
N VAL A 124 6.87 3.66 -6.55
CA VAL A 124 6.92 3.23 -5.15
C VAL A 124 7.10 4.44 -4.25
N VAL A 125 8.02 5.34 -4.62
CA VAL A 125 8.28 6.56 -3.86
C VAL A 125 7.04 7.45 -3.82
N GLU A 126 6.39 7.67 -4.94
CA GLU A 126 5.16 8.48 -5.02
C GLU A 126 4.06 7.94 -4.10
N GLU A 127 3.77 6.64 -4.15
CA GLU A 127 2.69 6.05 -3.35
C GLU A 127 3.03 6.08 -1.85
N ILE A 128 4.28 5.75 -1.45
CA ILE A 128 4.70 5.77 -0.05
C ILE A 128 4.77 7.21 0.51
N ASP A 129 5.32 8.16 -0.25
CA ASP A 129 5.37 9.59 0.16
C ASP A 129 3.94 10.15 0.34
N ASP A 130 2.96 9.66 -0.42
CA ASP A 130 1.54 9.99 -0.28
C ASP A 130 0.83 9.19 0.84
N GLY A 131 1.55 8.40 1.62
CA GLY A 131 1.00 7.62 2.73
C GLY A 131 0.25 6.36 2.31
N ASN A 132 0.42 5.88 1.08
CA ASN A 132 -0.32 4.75 0.52
C ASN A 132 0.55 3.48 0.45
N PRO A 133 0.40 2.52 1.38
CA PRO A 133 1.04 1.21 1.24
C PRO A 133 0.44 0.43 0.07
N MET A 134 1.21 -0.51 -0.48
CA MET A 134 0.84 -1.22 -1.71
C MET A 134 0.92 -2.72 -1.51
N ILE A 135 -0.05 -3.47 -2.03
CA ILE A 135 0.01 -4.93 -1.99
C ILE A 135 0.77 -5.44 -3.20
N ALA A 136 1.82 -6.22 -2.96
CA ALA A 136 2.57 -6.92 -3.98
C ALA A 136 2.08 -8.36 -4.13
N GLY A 137 1.69 -8.74 -5.35
CA GLY A 137 1.49 -10.14 -5.71
C GLY A 137 2.82 -10.80 -6.11
N ILE A 138 3.23 -11.80 -5.34
CA ILE A 138 4.51 -12.51 -5.48
C ILE A 138 4.31 -14.02 -5.63
N SER A 139 5.35 -14.69 -6.16
CA SER A 139 5.38 -16.14 -6.33
C SER A 139 6.72 -16.71 -5.87
N PRO A 140 6.94 -16.81 -4.54
CA PRO A 140 8.23 -17.18 -3.96
C PRO A 140 8.72 -18.57 -4.37
N SER A 141 7.80 -19.51 -4.64
CA SER A 141 8.15 -20.87 -5.10
C SER A 141 8.44 -20.96 -6.60
N GLY A 142 8.44 -19.84 -7.32
CA GLY A 142 8.67 -19.82 -8.75
C GLY A 142 7.45 -20.22 -9.60
N GLY A 143 6.24 -20.02 -9.08
CA GLY A 143 4.97 -20.42 -9.68
C GLY A 143 4.72 -20.04 -11.15
N SER A 144 3.66 -20.65 -11.71
CA SER A 144 3.23 -20.50 -13.10
C SER A 144 2.96 -19.04 -13.51
N PRO A 145 3.12 -18.69 -14.79
CA PRO A 145 2.72 -17.38 -15.31
C PRO A 145 1.23 -17.11 -15.06
N GLY A 146 0.89 -15.89 -14.59
CA GLY A 146 -0.48 -15.37 -14.62
C GLY A 146 -1.26 -15.33 -13.31
N VAL A 147 -0.76 -15.93 -12.21
CA VAL A 147 -1.39 -15.81 -10.88
C VAL A 147 -0.29 -15.73 -9.81
N SER A 148 -0.37 -14.74 -8.91
CA SER A 148 0.49 -14.70 -7.73
C SER A 148 0.08 -15.76 -6.72
N GLN A 149 1.06 -16.43 -6.15
CA GLN A 149 0.81 -17.47 -5.13
C GLN A 149 0.54 -16.87 -3.77
N HIS A 150 1.02 -15.65 -3.54
CA HIS A 150 1.08 -15.01 -2.25
C HIS A 150 1.01 -13.49 -2.41
N VAL A 151 0.63 -12.81 -1.33
CA VAL A 151 0.64 -11.35 -1.27
C VAL A 151 1.36 -10.87 -0.02
N ALA A 152 2.09 -9.77 -0.17
CA ALA A 152 2.78 -9.06 0.89
C ALA A 152 2.50 -7.55 0.76
N LEU A 153 2.76 -6.78 1.80
CA LEU A 153 2.53 -5.34 1.83
C LEU A 153 3.86 -4.59 1.76
N ILE A 154 4.05 -3.77 0.73
CA ILE A 154 5.15 -2.81 0.67
C ILE A 154 4.74 -1.60 1.49
N VAL A 155 5.53 -1.29 2.52
CA VAL A 155 5.25 -0.25 3.52
C VAL A 155 6.28 0.86 3.54
N GLY A 156 7.37 0.72 2.78
CA GLY A 156 8.42 1.74 2.74
C GLY A 156 9.43 1.50 1.64
N TYR A 157 10.36 2.44 1.53
CA TYR A 157 11.50 2.38 0.63
C TYR A 157 12.75 3.03 1.22
N ASP A 158 13.90 2.67 0.65
CA ASP A 158 15.19 3.34 0.85
C ASP A 158 15.89 3.52 -0.51
N ASP A 159 16.87 4.41 -0.56
CA ASP A 159 17.68 4.75 -1.74
C ASP A 159 16.82 5.11 -2.97
N ASP A 160 15.92 6.10 -2.80
CA ASP A 160 15.01 6.58 -3.85
C ASP A 160 14.17 5.46 -4.51
N GLY A 161 13.78 4.43 -3.74
CA GLY A 161 12.94 3.33 -4.22
C GLY A 161 13.71 2.10 -4.67
N ALA A 162 15.04 2.14 -4.68
CA ALA A 162 15.88 1.00 -5.08
C ALA A 162 15.80 -0.16 -4.08
N THR A 163 15.48 0.13 -2.82
CA THR A 163 15.26 -0.83 -1.74
C THR A 163 13.83 -0.70 -1.22
N LEU A 164 13.19 -1.84 -0.93
CA LEU A 164 11.82 -1.93 -0.44
C LEU A 164 11.80 -2.39 1.01
N ILE A 165 10.87 -1.85 1.80
CA ILE A 165 10.49 -2.36 3.11
C ILE A 165 9.15 -3.08 2.97
N VAL A 166 9.11 -4.37 3.30
CA VAL A 166 8.00 -5.28 2.99
C VAL A 166 7.57 -6.06 4.22
N ASN A 167 6.29 -5.95 4.58
CA ASN A 167 5.64 -6.83 5.55
C ASN A 167 5.05 -8.04 4.83
N ASP A 168 5.56 -9.24 5.11
CA ASP A 168 5.02 -10.49 4.60
C ASP A 168 4.29 -11.24 5.73
N PRO A 169 3.00 -11.57 5.55
CA PRO A 169 2.22 -12.19 6.61
C PRO A 169 2.51 -13.68 6.80
N PHE A 170 3.21 -14.35 5.88
CA PHE A 170 3.45 -15.79 5.99
C PHE A 170 4.56 -16.06 7.02
N PRO A 171 4.31 -16.88 8.05
CA PRO A 171 5.31 -17.21 9.07
C PRO A 171 6.30 -18.23 8.52
N PHE A 172 7.21 -17.80 7.64
CA PHE A 172 8.20 -18.68 7.06
C PHE A 172 9.08 -19.31 8.13
N ASP A 173 9.35 -20.60 7.98
CA ASP A 173 10.43 -21.24 8.72
C ASP A 173 11.77 -20.57 8.34
N PRO A 174 12.61 -20.13 9.29
CA PRO A 174 13.83 -19.40 8.99
C PRO A 174 14.78 -20.16 8.04
N SER A 175 14.77 -21.50 8.05
CA SER A 175 15.63 -22.31 7.16
C SER A 175 15.08 -22.44 5.73
N HIS A 176 13.82 -22.03 5.50
CA HIS A 176 13.15 -22.06 4.20
C HIS A 176 12.52 -20.70 3.83
N ASN A 177 13.06 -19.60 4.38
CA ASN A 177 12.53 -18.27 4.13
C ASN A 177 12.98 -17.75 2.75
N PRO A 178 12.05 -17.51 1.80
CA PRO A 178 12.40 -17.09 0.45
C PRO A 178 12.98 -15.67 0.40
N TYR A 179 12.67 -14.80 1.36
CA TYR A 179 13.24 -13.46 1.45
C TYR A 179 14.72 -13.54 1.83
N LEU A 180 15.04 -14.29 2.89
CA LEU A 180 16.43 -14.50 3.32
C LEU A 180 17.25 -15.22 2.24
N ALA A 181 16.66 -16.23 1.58
CA ALA A 181 17.30 -16.92 0.47
C ALA A 181 17.57 -16.00 -0.74
N ALA A 182 16.75 -14.96 -0.93
CA ALA A 182 16.96 -13.93 -1.94
C ALA A 182 17.95 -12.83 -1.51
N GLY A 183 18.43 -12.85 -0.26
CA GLY A 183 19.38 -11.86 0.26
C GLY A 183 18.72 -10.63 0.91
N ALA A 184 17.46 -10.72 1.33
CA ALA A 184 16.84 -9.70 2.15
C ALA A 184 17.44 -9.65 3.57
N ASN A 185 17.40 -8.48 4.19
CA ASN A 185 17.62 -8.32 5.62
C ASN A 185 16.26 -8.39 6.34
N GLU A 186 16.12 -9.24 7.35
CA GLU A 186 14.95 -9.19 8.23
C GLU A 186 15.16 -8.08 9.27
N LEU A 187 14.24 -7.12 9.30
CA LEU A 187 14.29 -5.98 10.22
C LEU A 187 13.65 -6.34 11.57
N GLU A 188 12.53 -7.05 11.49
CA GLU A 188 11.79 -7.66 12.59
C GLU A 188 10.96 -8.84 12.04
N PRO A 189 10.37 -9.71 12.89
CA PRO A 189 9.63 -10.87 12.42
C PRO A 189 8.54 -10.53 11.40
N GLY A 190 8.71 -10.98 10.16
CA GLY A 190 7.77 -10.73 9.07
C GLY A 190 7.97 -9.41 8.31
N GLN A 191 8.97 -8.60 8.66
CA GLN A 191 9.34 -7.39 7.92
C GLN A 191 10.75 -7.50 7.34
N TYR A 192 10.87 -7.20 6.06
CA TYR A 192 12.09 -7.39 5.30
C TYR A 192 12.49 -6.14 4.53
N GLU A 193 13.77 -5.83 4.54
CA GLU A 193 14.42 -4.91 3.62
C GLU A 193 15.03 -5.70 2.46
N ILE A 194 14.69 -5.34 1.22
CA ILE A 194 15.14 -6.07 0.04
C ILE A 194 15.27 -5.16 -1.18
N SER A 195 16.32 -5.33 -1.98
CA SER A 195 16.44 -4.62 -3.26
C SER A 195 15.21 -4.87 -4.13
N ARG A 196 14.64 -3.81 -4.71
CA ARG A 196 13.49 -3.88 -5.62
C ARG A 196 13.74 -4.80 -6.82
N THR A 197 14.96 -4.78 -7.37
CA THR A 197 15.35 -5.66 -8.48
C THR A 197 15.32 -7.13 -8.07
N THR A 198 15.82 -7.44 -6.88
CA THR A 198 15.78 -8.79 -6.30
C THR A 198 14.34 -9.21 -6.00
N TYR A 199 13.55 -8.34 -5.37
CA TYR A 199 12.14 -8.60 -5.08
C TYR A 199 11.34 -8.94 -6.34
N LYS A 200 11.55 -8.16 -7.42
CA LYS A 200 10.94 -8.39 -8.73
C LYS A 200 11.38 -9.69 -9.38
N SER A 201 12.66 -10.04 -9.30
CA SER A 201 13.22 -11.20 -10.01
C SER A 201 13.14 -12.51 -9.23
N ALA A 202 13.59 -12.52 -7.97
CA ALA A 202 13.66 -13.70 -7.11
C ALA A 202 12.28 -14.06 -6.53
N LEU A 203 11.56 -13.09 -5.97
CA LEU A 203 10.20 -13.32 -5.42
C LEU A 203 9.10 -13.19 -6.48
N ARG A 204 9.47 -12.78 -7.70
CA ARG A 204 8.57 -12.67 -8.85
C ARG A 204 7.38 -11.75 -8.59
N TRP A 205 7.65 -10.54 -8.08
CA TRP A 205 6.66 -9.48 -8.02
C TRP A 205 6.14 -9.16 -9.42
N ARG A 206 4.87 -9.52 -9.68
CA ARG A 206 4.26 -9.51 -11.01
C ARG A 206 3.02 -8.64 -11.10
N GLU A 207 2.40 -8.32 -9.98
CA GLU A 207 1.23 -7.48 -9.92
C GLU A 207 1.23 -6.65 -8.64
N THR A 208 0.53 -5.54 -8.69
CA THR A 208 0.39 -4.61 -7.58
C THR A 208 -1.07 -4.23 -7.42
N ILE A 209 -1.55 -4.12 -6.18
CA ILE A 209 -2.81 -3.46 -5.88
C ILE A 209 -2.45 -2.18 -5.15
N LEU A 210 -2.74 -1.06 -5.80
CA LEU A 210 -2.65 0.28 -5.21
C LEU A 210 -3.88 0.47 -4.35
N VAL A 211 -3.71 0.97 -3.12
CA VAL A 211 -4.80 1.19 -2.18
C VAL A 211 -4.74 2.60 -1.67
N LYS A 212 -5.84 3.35 -1.75
CA LYS A 212 -5.92 4.74 -1.29
C LYS A 212 -7.12 4.93 -0.38
N SER A 213 -6.95 5.68 0.70
CA SER A 213 -8.05 6.19 1.52
C SER A 213 -8.56 7.53 0.98
N SER A 214 -9.84 7.78 1.20
CA SER A 214 -10.51 9.04 0.90
C SER A 214 -11.55 9.25 1.99
N ALA A 215 -11.68 10.48 2.51
CA ALA A 215 -12.69 10.77 3.53
C ALA A 215 -14.08 10.30 3.06
N PRO A 216 -15.01 9.90 3.95
CA PRO A 216 -16.35 9.52 3.53
C PRO A 216 -17.05 10.72 2.88
N GLY A 217 -17.19 10.69 1.55
CA GLY A 217 -17.71 11.82 0.78
C GLY A 217 -16.65 12.77 0.23
N GLU A 218 -15.36 12.42 0.30
CA GLU A 218 -14.36 12.87 -0.67
C GLU A 218 -14.68 12.22 -2.02
N ASP A 219 -15.74 12.74 -2.61
CA ASP A 219 -15.79 12.97 -4.03
C ASP A 219 -14.42 13.54 -4.46
N THR A 220 -14.06 13.33 -5.71
CA THR A 220 -12.87 13.88 -6.41
C THR A 220 -12.80 15.43 -6.45
N GLN A 221 -13.39 16.09 -5.45
CA GLN A 221 -13.62 17.50 -5.21
C GLN A 221 -12.86 18.04 -3.99
N SER A 222 -11.98 17.28 -3.32
CA SER A 222 -11.05 17.92 -2.39
C SER A 222 -10.12 18.84 -3.18
N PRO A 223 -10.06 20.14 -2.83
CA PRO A 223 -9.20 21.08 -3.52
C PRO A 223 -7.74 20.61 -3.44
N PRO A 224 -7.03 20.39 -4.57
CA PRO A 224 -5.61 20.09 -4.56
C PRO A 224 -4.82 21.08 -3.70
N HIS A 225 -4.00 20.57 -2.79
CA HIS A 225 -3.15 21.39 -1.93
C HIS A 225 -1.74 21.55 -2.47
N PHE A 226 -1.39 20.88 -3.57
CA PHE A 226 -0.06 20.96 -4.16
C PHE A 226 -0.09 21.48 -5.59
N CYS A 227 0.99 22.14 -5.97
CA CYS A 227 1.20 22.68 -7.30
C CYS A 227 2.32 21.94 -7.98
N CYS A 228 2.00 21.19 -9.03
CA CYS A 228 2.98 20.45 -9.82
C CYS A 228 3.61 21.40 -10.84
N THR A 229 4.88 21.72 -10.62
CA THR A 229 5.63 22.74 -11.38
C THR A 229 6.86 22.14 -12.05
N ALA A 230 7.55 22.94 -12.88
CA ALA A 230 8.86 22.56 -13.43
C ALA A 230 9.96 22.37 -12.35
N ALA A 231 9.73 22.85 -11.13
CA ALA A 231 10.62 22.66 -9.98
C ALA A 231 10.18 21.51 -9.06
N GLY A 232 9.17 20.72 -9.47
CA GLY A 232 8.58 19.65 -8.67
C GLY A 232 7.24 20.03 -8.04
N ARG A 233 6.75 19.18 -7.12
CA ARG A 233 5.50 19.37 -6.38
C ARG A 233 5.73 20.36 -5.24
N LEU A 234 5.07 21.51 -5.29
CA LEU A 234 5.26 22.62 -4.37
C LEU A 234 3.97 22.90 -3.59
N GLY A 235 4.05 22.94 -2.27
CA GLY A 235 2.91 23.11 -1.38
C GLY A 235 3.24 22.69 0.06
N PRO A 236 2.24 22.55 0.95
CA PRO A 236 0.82 22.80 0.67
C PRO A 236 0.51 24.30 0.50
N TYR A 237 -0.38 24.66 -0.42
CA TYR A 237 -0.93 26.01 -0.54
C TYR A 237 -2.37 26.08 -0.02
N PRO A 238 -2.82 27.24 0.51
CA PRO A 238 -4.21 27.42 0.88
C PRO A 238 -5.11 27.31 -0.37
N ASN A 239 -5.97 26.30 -0.40
CA ASN A 239 -6.98 26.14 -1.44
C ASN A 239 -8.33 25.94 -0.75
N ASP A 240 -9.25 26.87 -0.97
CA ASP A 240 -10.58 26.92 -0.36
C ASP A 240 -11.64 26.15 -1.16
N GLY A 241 -11.22 25.40 -2.19
CA GLY A 241 -12.12 24.76 -3.15
C GLY A 241 -12.16 25.46 -4.51
N SER A 242 -11.56 26.64 -4.65
CA SER A 242 -11.60 27.43 -5.89
C SER A 242 -10.76 26.84 -7.02
N THR A 243 -9.70 26.10 -6.71
CA THR A 243 -8.82 25.50 -7.73
C THR A 243 -8.99 23.99 -7.72
N LEU A 244 -9.52 23.43 -8.80
CA LEU A 244 -9.67 21.98 -8.99
C LEU A 244 -8.37 21.35 -9.51
N SER A 245 -8.23 20.03 -9.42
CA SER A 245 -7.10 19.29 -10.02
C SER A 245 -6.96 19.63 -11.52
N GLY A 246 -5.72 19.91 -11.96
CA GLY A 246 -5.40 20.42 -13.29
C GLY A 246 -5.60 21.93 -13.48
N GLY A 247 -6.19 22.63 -12.50
CA GLY A 247 -6.32 24.09 -12.49
C GLY A 247 -4.96 24.79 -12.34
N ALA A 248 -4.87 26.05 -12.75
CA ALA A 248 -3.64 26.82 -12.59
C ALA A 248 -3.36 27.09 -11.11
N CYS A 249 -2.12 26.88 -10.68
CA CYS A 249 -1.67 27.15 -9.31
C CYS A 249 -0.28 27.78 -9.30
N PHE A 250 0.14 28.21 -8.11
CA PHE A 250 1.49 28.69 -7.86
C PHE A 250 2.04 28.05 -6.59
N GLY A 251 3.29 27.61 -6.63
CA GLY A 251 4.00 27.10 -5.46
C GLY A 251 5.31 27.86 -5.28
N THR A 252 5.78 27.97 -4.04
CA THR A 252 7.06 28.61 -3.72
C THR A 252 8.04 27.54 -3.25
N ASN A 253 9.24 27.48 -3.82
CA ASN A 253 10.26 26.53 -3.38
C ASN A 253 10.95 27.01 -2.09
N ALA A 254 11.86 26.19 -1.54
CA ALA A 254 12.60 26.48 -0.32
C ALA A 254 13.44 27.78 -0.36
N PHE A 255 13.72 28.32 -1.55
CA PHE A 255 14.48 29.55 -1.75
C PHE A 255 13.59 30.79 -1.90
N GLY A 256 12.27 30.66 -1.71
CA GLY A 256 11.33 31.77 -1.89
C GLY A 256 11.02 32.09 -3.35
N ILE A 257 11.40 31.23 -4.30
CA ILE A 257 11.13 31.43 -5.73
C ILE A 257 9.77 30.83 -6.06
N ALA A 258 8.89 31.64 -6.65
CA ALA A 258 7.57 31.22 -7.09
C ALA A 258 7.62 30.54 -8.47
N PHE A 259 6.89 29.43 -8.60
CA PHE A 259 6.71 28.68 -9.84
C PHE A 259 5.23 28.56 -10.16
N GLN A 260 4.91 28.63 -11.45
CA GLN A 260 3.59 28.30 -11.98
C GLN A 260 3.50 26.81 -12.25
N GLY A 261 2.32 26.26 -12.06
CA GLY A 261 2.05 24.86 -12.37
C GLY A 261 0.57 24.53 -12.46
N THR A 262 0.30 23.24 -12.42
CA THR A 262 -1.05 22.70 -12.37
C THR A 262 -1.31 22.06 -11.02
N ALA A 263 -2.48 22.35 -10.46
CA ALA A 263 -2.88 21.87 -9.16
C ALA A 263 -3.00 20.35 -9.21
N CYS A 264 -2.36 19.69 -8.26
CA CYS A 264 -2.31 18.24 -8.15
C CYS A 264 -2.63 17.84 -6.72
N LEU A 265 -3.22 16.64 -6.59
CA LEU A 265 -3.47 16.01 -5.30
C LEU A 265 -2.14 15.78 -4.59
#